data_AF-A0A848K5V7-F1
#
_entry.id   AF-A0A848K5V7-F1
#
_cell.length_a   1.000
_cell.length_b   1.000
_cell.length_c   1.000
_cell.angle_alpha   90.00
_cell.angle_beta   90.00
_cell.angle_gamma   90.00
#
_symmetry.space_group_name_H-M   'P 1'
#
loop_
_entity.id
_entity.type
_entity.pdbx_description
1 polymer ?
#
loop_
_entity_poly.entity_id
_entity_poly.type
_entity_poly.pdbx_seq_one_letter_code
_entity_poly.pdbx_strand_id
1 'polypeptide(L)'
;MTLQACGLRGAHDLESLGLRAAVAMDSDVSDIIRARYLDPLSGDSARELIATLRAYLACDMHVERTATRLFVHQNTVRYRIARFEELTGANLRETRVVVEVWWALALSEMSL
;
A
#
# COMPACT_ATOMS: atom_id res chain seq x y z
N MET A 1 -13.28 26.12 -3.11
CA MET A 1 -13.92 24.98 -3.81
C MET A 1 -14.04 23.87 -2.77
N THR A 2 -15.25 23.59 -2.29
CA THR A 2 -15.49 22.64 -1.18
C THR A 2 -15.44 21.22 -1.72
N LEU A 3 -14.28 20.58 -1.58
CA LEU A 3 -14.11 19.16 -1.85
C LEU A 3 -14.44 18.36 -0.60
N GLN A 4 -15.58 17.69 -0.64
CA GLN A 4 -16.00 16.72 0.36
C GLN A 4 -15.61 15.33 -0.12
N ALA A 5 -14.30 15.07 -0.13
CA ALA A 5 -13.76 13.73 -0.30
C ALA A 5 -12.70 13.53 0.78
N CYS A 6 -12.75 12.36 1.42
CA CYS A 6 -11.82 11.89 2.45
C CYS A 6 -12.07 12.53 3.83
N GLY A 7 -12.27 11.71 4.87
CA GLY A 7 -12.47 12.11 6.27
C GLY A 7 -11.28 12.83 6.94
N LEU A 8 -10.48 13.57 6.17
CA LEU A 8 -9.40 14.43 6.62
C LEU A 8 -10.01 15.72 7.19
N ARG A 9 -10.32 15.74 8.48
CA ARG A 9 -10.75 16.97 9.15
C ARG A 9 -9.54 17.88 9.37
N GLY A 10 -9.36 18.86 8.49
CA GLY A 10 -8.36 19.92 8.63
C GLY A 10 -7.99 20.55 7.29
N ALA A 11 -7.56 21.81 7.30
CA ALA A 11 -6.99 22.44 6.11
C ALA A 11 -5.59 21.87 5.88
N HIS A 12 -5.45 20.98 4.90
CA HIS A 12 -4.17 20.54 4.38
C HIS A 12 -3.92 21.30 3.07
N ASP A 13 -2.73 21.88 2.90
CA ASP A 13 -2.39 22.50 1.62
C ASP A 13 -2.23 21.40 0.53
N LEU A 14 -2.41 21.78 -0.73
CA LEU A 14 -2.31 20.85 -1.85
C LEU A 14 -0.87 20.32 -2.02
N GLU A 15 0.14 21.08 -1.57
CA GLU A 15 1.56 20.68 -1.61
C GLU A 15 1.87 19.54 -0.63
N SER A 16 1.18 19.48 0.50
CA SER A 16 1.36 18.51 1.59
C SER A 16 0.53 17.25 1.38
N LEU A 17 -0.52 17.33 0.56
CA LEU A 17 -1.25 16.17 0.05
C LEU A 17 -0.64 15.57 -1.22
N GLY A 18 0.03 16.39 -2.04
CA GLY A 18 0.78 15.98 -3.24
C GLY A 18 0.00 15.01 -4.14
N LEU A 19 0.67 13.94 -4.57
CA LEU A 19 0.10 12.92 -5.46
C LEU A 19 -1.03 12.09 -4.83
N ARG A 20 -1.11 12.03 -3.48
CA ARG A 20 -2.17 11.29 -2.78
C ARG A 20 -3.53 11.93 -2.96
N ALA A 21 -3.62 13.26 -2.92
CA ALA A 21 -4.88 13.96 -3.24
C ALA A 21 -5.25 13.75 -4.71
N ALA A 22 -4.30 13.92 -5.64
CA ALA A 22 -4.57 13.80 -7.08
C ALA A 22 -5.12 12.43 -7.49
N VAL A 23 -4.63 11.33 -6.90
CA VAL A 23 -5.14 9.98 -7.18
C VAL A 23 -6.48 9.72 -6.48
N ALA A 24 -6.66 10.17 -5.23
CA ALA A 24 -7.93 10.00 -4.51
C ALA A 24 -9.11 10.80 -5.13
N MET A 25 -8.81 11.81 -5.95
CA MET A 25 -9.79 12.59 -6.71
C MET A 25 -10.39 11.83 -7.90
N ASP A 26 -9.72 10.77 -8.37
CA ASP A 26 -10.18 9.90 -9.45
C ASP A 26 -10.54 8.52 -8.87
N SER A 27 -11.84 8.31 -8.64
CA SER A 27 -12.37 7.08 -8.07
C SER A 27 -12.08 5.87 -8.94
N ASP A 28 -12.04 6.04 -10.27
CA ASP A 28 -11.89 4.94 -11.22
C ASP A 28 -10.45 4.40 -11.17
N VAL A 29 -9.46 5.30 -11.12
CA VAL A 29 -8.05 4.91 -10.94
C VAL A 29 -7.83 4.23 -9.59
N SER A 30 -8.45 4.76 -8.54
CA SER A 30 -8.34 4.21 -7.19
C SER A 30 -8.91 2.79 -7.10
N ASP A 31 -10.06 2.55 -7.74
CA ASP A 31 -10.70 1.24 -7.82
C ASP A 31 -9.85 0.24 -8.62
N ILE A 32 -9.30 0.65 -9.76
CA ILE A 32 -8.42 -0.20 -10.59
C ILE A 32 -7.18 -0.64 -9.81
N ILE A 33 -6.53 0.29 -9.11
CA ILE A 33 -5.31 -0.01 -8.34
C ILE A 33 -5.62 -0.93 -7.16
N ARG A 34 -6.71 -0.69 -6.42
CA ARG A 34 -7.14 -1.58 -5.33
C ARG A 34 -7.45 -2.98 -5.86
N ALA A 35 -8.23 -3.08 -6.94
CA ALA A 35 -8.59 -4.35 -7.55
C ALA A 35 -7.37 -5.16 -8.01
N ARG A 36 -6.33 -4.47 -8.47
CA ARG A 36 -5.08 -5.10 -8.89
C ARG A 36 -4.23 -5.64 -7.73
N TYR A 37 -4.13 -4.90 -6.62
CA TYR A 37 -3.11 -5.17 -5.60
C TYR A 37 -3.63 -5.61 -4.23
N LEU A 38 -4.87 -5.25 -3.88
CA LEU A 38 -5.44 -5.54 -2.56
C LEU A 38 -6.51 -6.62 -2.60
N ASP A 39 -7.39 -6.61 -3.61
CA ASP A 39 -8.46 -7.62 -3.74
C ASP A 39 -7.92 -9.07 -3.84
N PRO A 40 -6.75 -9.35 -4.46
CA PRO A 40 -6.17 -10.70 -4.44
C PRO A 40 -5.70 -11.17 -3.06
N LEU A 41 -5.48 -10.23 -2.12
CA LEU A 41 -5.10 -10.52 -0.74
C LEU A 41 -6.37 -10.83 0.05
N SER A 42 -6.95 -12.00 -0.17
CA SER A 42 -8.15 -12.47 0.54
C SER A 42 -7.83 -13.53 1.58
N GLY A 43 -8.77 -13.75 2.52
CA GLY A 43 -8.64 -14.74 3.59
C GLY A 43 -7.78 -14.30 4.78
N ASP A 44 -7.46 -15.25 5.66
CA ASP A 44 -6.88 -14.97 6.99
C ASP A 44 -5.50 -14.28 6.93
N SER A 45 -4.74 -14.52 5.87
CA SER A 45 -3.39 -13.96 5.71
C SER A 45 -3.35 -12.53 5.15
N ALA A 46 -4.48 -12.01 4.63
CA ALA A 46 -4.56 -10.70 4.00
C ALA A 46 -4.01 -9.58 4.88
N ARG A 47 -4.44 -9.56 6.15
CA ARG A 47 -4.02 -8.55 7.14
C ARG A 47 -2.51 -8.57 7.36
N GLU A 48 -1.91 -9.75 7.45
CA GLU A 48 -0.47 -9.90 7.68
C GLU A 48 0.35 -9.50 6.45
N LEU A 49 -0.12 -9.81 5.24
CA LEU A 49 0.51 -9.41 3.99
C LEU A 49 0.48 -7.88 3.86
N ILE A 50 -0.67 -7.25 4.09
CA ILE A 50 -0.82 -5.78 4.06
C ILE A 50 0.11 -5.13 5.09
N ALA A 51 0.11 -5.63 6.34
CA ALA A 51 1.01 -5.11 7.38
C ALA A 51 2.49 -5.25 6.99
N THR A 52 2.85 -6.37 6.36
CA THR A 52 4.22 -6.61 5.90
C THR A 52 4.61 -5.67 4.78
N LEU A 53 3.74 -5.45 3.78
CA LEU A 53 3.99 -4.51 2.69
C LEU A 53 4.15 -3.08 3.19
N ARG A 54 3.29 -2.62 4.12
CA ARG A 54 3.42 -1.29 4.74
C ARG A 54 4.78 -1.11 5.42
N ALA A 55 5.17 -2.07 6.25
CA ALA A 55 6.46 -2.03 6.92
C ALA A 55 7.63 -2.12 5.92
N TYR A 56 7.51 -2.94 4.89
CA TYR A 56 8.51 -3.12 3.85
C TYR A 56 8.78 -1.82 3.09
N LEU A 57 7.73 -1.15 2.64
CA LEU A 57 7.84 0.15 1.96
C LEU A 57 8.37 1.23 2.90
N ALA A 58 7.94 1.26 4.16
CA ALA A 58 8.44 2.20 5.17
C ALA A 58 9.92 1.97 5.55
N CYS A 59 10.47 0.79 5.23
CA CYS A 59 11.86 0.43 5.46
C CYS A 59 12.70 0.45 4.16
N ASP A 60 12.27 1.21 3.15
CA ASP A 60 12.92 1.32 1.83
C ASP A 60 13.13 -0.03 1.16
N MET A 61 12.15 -0.93 1.28
CA MET A 61 12.20 -2.29 0.74
C MET A 61 13.37 -3.13 1.31
N HIS A 62 13.87 -2.78 2.50
CA HIS A 62 14.95 -3.51 3.15
C HIS A 62 14.39 -4.62 4.04
N VAL A 63 14.59 -5.88 3.63
CA VAL A 63 14.04 -7.07 4.30
C VAL A 63 14.42 -7.14 5.78
N GLU A 64 15.69 -6.96 6.13
CA GLU A 64 16.16 -7.07 7.52
C GLU A 64 15.52 -6.01 8.43
N ARG A 65 15.56 -4.73 8.03
CA ARG A 65 14.89 -3.63 8.75
C ARG A 65 13.39 -3.88 8.91
N THR A 66 12.74 -4.43 7.88
CA THR A 66 11.33 -4.80 7.92
C THR A 66 11.06 -5.90 8.95
N ALA A 67 11.92 -6.92 8.98
CA ALA A 67 11.83 -8.04 9.90
C ALA A 67 11.98 -7.57 11.36
N THR A 68 12.98 -6.72 11.62
CA THR A 68 13.17 -6.07 12.92
C THR A 68 11.94 -5.26 13.32
N ARG A 69 11.40 -4.43 12.42
CA ARG A 69 10.22 -3.60 12.68
C ARG A 69 8.97 -4.41 13.02
N LEU A 70 8.80 -5.57 12.39
CA LEU A 70 7.66 -6.45 12.58
C LEU A 70 7.85 -7.50 13.68
N PHE A 71 9.02 -7.55 14.32
CA PHE A 71 9.41 -8.58 15.28
C PHE A 71 9.25 -10.02 14.72
N VAL A 72 9.63 -10.22 13.46
CA VAL A 72 9.63 -11.53 12.79
C VAL A 72 11.01 -11.86 12.24
N HIS A 73 11.21 -13.11 11.83
CA HIS A 73 12.43 -13.50 11.13
C HIS A 73 12.43 -12.98 9.68
N GLN A 74 13.62 -12.67 9.12
CA GLN A 74 13.76 -12.18 7.74
C GLN A 74 13.14 -13.12 6.69
N ASN A 75 13.15 -14.43 6.94
CA ASN A 75 12.54 -15.41 6.04
C ASN A 75 11.01 -15.26 5.97
N THR A 76 10.36 -14.89 7.08
CA THR A 76 8.92 -14.62 7.10
C THR A 76 8.58 -13.42 6.23
N VAL A 77 9.40 -12.36 6.26
CA VAL A 77 9.23 -11.19 5.37
C VAL A 77 9.40 -11.62 3.91
N ARG A 78 10.47 -12.33 3.57
CA ARG A 78 10.70 -12.83 2.19
C ARG A 78 9.54 -13.70 1.70
N TYR A 79 9.07 -14.61 2.53
CA TYR A 79 7.92 -15.46 2.22
C TYR A 79 6.66 -14.64 1.94
N ARG A 80 6.33 -13.67 2.81
CA ARG A 80 5.15 -12.82 2.63
C ARG A 80 5.25 -11.93 1.40
N ILE A 81 6.43 -11.41 1.10
CA ILE A 81 6.69 -10.65 -0.15
C ILE A 81 6.50 -11.55 -1.37
N ALA A 82 7.11 -12.73 -1.39
CA ALA A 82 6.95 -13.68 -2.49
C ALA A 82 5.49 -14.11 -2.66
N ARG A 83 4.76 -14.30 -1.55
CA ARG A 83 3.33 -14.64 -1.56
C ARG A 83 2.48 -13.52 -2.15
N PHE A 84 2.78 -12.26 -1.83
CA PHE A 84 2.13 -11.12 -2.46
C PHE A 84 2.37 -11.09 -3.98
N GLU A 85 3.62 -11.26 -4.40
CA GLU A 85 3.99 -11.30 -5.83
C GLU A 85 3.30 -12.46 -6.56
N GLU A 86 3.18 -13.63 -5.93
CA GLU A 86 2.44 -14.78 -6.45
C GLU A 86 0.94 -14.49 -6.64
N LEU A 87 0.30 -13.89 -5.62
CA LEU A 87 -1.14 -13.60 -5.64
C LEU A 87 -1.53 -12.52 -6.65
N THR A 88 -0.64 -11.55 -6.88
CA THR A 88 -0.93 -10.36 -7.69
C THR A 88 -0.27 -10.38 -9.08
N GLY A 89 0.68 -11.30 -9.30
CA GLY A 89 1.57 -11.27 -10.47
C GLY A 89 2.50 -10.05 -10.49
N ALA A 90 2.62 -9.32 -9.38
CA ALA A 90 3.41 -8.11 -9.28
C ALA A 90 4.91 -8.42 -9.11
N ASN A 91 5.75 -7.46 -9.47
CA ASN A 91 7.19 -7.49 -9.23
C ASN A 91 7.60 -6.27 -8.40
N LEU A 92 7.87 -6.45 -7.11
CA LEU A 92 8.23 -5.35 -6.19
C LEU A 92 9.67 -4.85 -6.38
N ARG A 93 10.38 -5.32 -7.41
CA ARG A 93 11.65 -4.75 -7.86
C ARG A 93 11.45 -3.63 -8.88
N GLU A 94 10.27 -3.52 -9.47
CA GLU A 94 9.94 -2.47 -10.43
C GLU A 94 9.42 -1.23 -9.71
N THR A 95 10.10 -0.09 -9.91
CA THR A 95 9.73 1.18 -9.26
C THR A 95 8.28 1.57 -9.51
N ARG A 96 7.77 1.37 -10.73
CA ARG A 96 6.37 1.62 -11.07
C ARG A 96 5.42 0.83 -10.16
N VAL A 97 5.65 -0.47 -10.03
CA VAL A 97 4.84 -1.37 -9.21
C VAL A 97 4.91 -0.96 -7.74
N VAL A 98 6.10 -0.62 -7.23
CA VAL A 98 6.28 -0.14 -5.85
C VAL A 98 5.43 1.10 -5.58
N VAL A 99 5.41 2.06 -6.51
CA VAL A 99 4.60 3.28 -6.40
C VAL A 99 3.10 2.97 -6.43
N GLU A 100 2.66 2.10 -7.34
CA GLU A 100 1.25 1.69 -7.43
C GLU A 100 0.78 0.93 -6.17
N VAL A 101 1.61 0.03 -5.63
CA VAL A 101 1.32 -0.68 -4.38
C VAL A 101 1.27 0.28 -3.19
N TRP A 102 2.19 1.25 -3.14
CA TRP A 102 2.15 2.30 -2.13
C TRP A 102 0.85 3.10 -2.19
N TRP A 103 0.36 3.44 -3.39
CA TRP A 103 -0.95 4.09 -3.57
C TRP A 103 -2.10 3.20 -3.11
N ALA A 104 -2.12 1.92 -3.50
CA ALA A 104 -3.16 0.99 -3.08
C ALA A 104 -3.27 0.93 -1.55
N LEU A 105 -2.12 0.85 -0.87
CA LEU A 105 -2.04 0.85 0.58
C LEU A 105 -2.48 2.17 1.21
N ALA A 106 -2.17 3.33 0.60
CA ALA A 106 -2.63 4.62 1.10
C ALA A 106 -4.15 4.79 0.96
N LEU A 107 -4.73 4.37 -0.18
CA LEU A 107 -6.17 4.48 -0.45
C LEU A 107 -7.01 3.63 0.52
N SER A 108 -6.53 2.42 0.87
CA SER A 108 -7.21 1.56 1.85
C SER A 108 -7.30 2.14 3.27
N GLU A 109 -6.47 3.11 3.64
CA GLU A 109 -6.59 3.82 4.94
C GLU A 109 -7.66 4.92 4.90
N MET A 110 -8.01 5.41 3.71
CA MET A 110 -8.92 6.54 3.52
C MET A 110 -10.39 6.12 3.42
N SER A 111 -10.67 4.83 3.19
CA SER A 111 -12.01 4.25 3.11
C SER A 111 -12.56 3.78 4.47
N LEU A 112 -12.01 4.24 5.60
CA LEU A 112 -12.50 3.99 6.96
C LEU A 112 -13.24 5.20 7.55
#